data_AF-A0A946BS16-F1
#
_entry.id   AF-A0A946BS16-F1
#
_cell.length_a   1.000
_cell.length_b   1.000
_cell.length_c   1.000
_cell.angle_alpha   90.00
_cell.angle_beta   90.00
_cell.angle_gamma   90.00
#
_symmetry.space_group_name_H-M   'P 1'
#
loop_
_entity.id
_entity.type
_entity.pdbx_description
1 polymer ?
#
loop_
_entity_poly.entity_id
_entity_poly.type
_entity_poly.pdbx_seq_one_letter_code
_entity_poly.pdbx_strand_id
1 'polypeptide(L)'
;MKKYLGQRVVALRQKIYDRLLRSNESGAALVASILFAATVSVLAVVAFQWASGDIKRTGRYVLTREAFYIAEAGLQKSLNFLNYNSDGEYPGDAGQGFTEVLGTFVSDHSSELESFSFGGGTYTVSVADNDDNDGDLTVDVDNTILLNATGTKDSSSVTIQAILLHGIFGAKHAITTEDDLQINGNPNVQGTSGSIHSNSDITGNSNDVEQGTTAAGVCDSPCVEGAAKEVLPVAEPADFKTYANFVLTSEGTITDADDSAVDISENKLDNWSYTDTGSFTGWVLNGCSADGMFFAETSIKLTGNVDKCSEDSADSSDKDKDKDSDSSDKDKDKDADSGDKDKDSDSSDKDKDKDADSGDKDKDSDSSDKDKDKDADSGDKDKDSDSSDKDKDKDADSGDKDKDSDSASSGDALKLTLIAEEDIIISGNPNIENYKNDSHPEEIQNLLFVSGLDLDFGGNLTQSVQGVVIAKEQISLTGSVSLSGYIIASDVTSSGDTVGSNSVSGNFEVTYNGLKNPFLNDQVTLLSWKEK
;
A
#
# COMPACT_ATOMS: atom_id res chain seq x y z
N MET A 1 -29.56 -16.30 125.12
CA MET A 1 -28.10 -16.08 125.10
C MET A 1 -27.41 -16.31 123.74
N LYS A 2 -27.92 -17.13 122.81
CA LYS A 2 -27.28 -17.39 121.49
C LYS A 2 -27.48 -16.33 120.39
N LYS A 3 -28.46 -15.42 120.53
CA LYS A 3 -28.82 -14.43 119.49
C LYS A 3 -27.95 -13.15 119.47
N TYR A 4 -27.20 -12.87 120.54
CA TYR A 4 -26.42 -11.63 120.69
C TYR A 4 -24.93 -11.76 120.30
N LEU A 5 -24.39 -12.98 120.20
CA LEU A 5 -23.00 -13.19 119.75
C LEU A 5 -22.88 -13.17 118.21
N GLY A 6 -23.89 -13.65 117.48
CA GLY A 6 -23.86 -13.69 116.01
C GLY A 6 -23.83 -12.29 115.37
N GLN A 7 -24.59 -11.34 115.91
CA GLN A 7 -24.63 -9.98 115.37
C GLN A 7 -23.33 -9.19 115.60
N ARG A 8 -22.59 -9.46 116.68
CA ARG A 8 -21.30 -8.80 116.94
C ARG A 8 -20.16 -9.36 116.08
N VAL A 9 -20.17 -10.65 115.76
CA VAL A 9 -19.16 -11.27 114.89
C VAL A 9 -19.36 -10.87 113.42
N VAL A 10 -20.61 -10.77 112.95
CA VAL A 10 -20.91 -10.29 111.59
C VAL A 10 -20.54 -8.81 111.43
N ALA A 11 -20.87 -7.96 112.42
CA ALA A 11 -20.48 -6.54 112.39
C ALA A 11 -18.95 -6.33 112.48
N LEU A 12 -18.21 -7.20 113.18
CA LEU A 12 -16.74 -7.14 113.20
C LEU A 12 -16.13 -7.61 111.88
N ARG A 13 -16.67 -8.66 111.26
CA ARG A 13 -16.21 -9.13 109.94
C ARG A 13 -16.43 -8.07 108.86
N GLN A 14 -17.57 -7.41 108.87
CA GLN A 14 -17.90 -6.35 107.91
C GLN A 14 -17.01 -5.11 108.11
N LYS A 15 -16.73 -4.71 109.36
CA LYS A 15 -15.78 -3.62 109.66
C LYS A 15 -14.31 -3.95 109.34
N ILE A 16 -13.90 -5.22 109.38
CA ILE A 16 -12.55 -5.65 109.01
C ILE A 16 -12.40 -5.72 107.49
N TYR A 17 -13.42 -6.20 106.76
CA TYR A 17 -13.43 -6.17 105.29
C TYR A 17 -13.48 -4.74 104.73
N ASP A 18 -14.30 -3.85 105.30
CA ASP A 18 -14.34 -2.45 104.88
C ASP A 18 -13.03 -1.68 105.19
N ARG A 19 -12.31 -2.05 106.25
CA ARG A 19 -10.97 -1.49 106.53
C ARG A 19 -9.88 -2.06 105.64
N LEU A 20 -9.94 -3.34 105.26
CA LEU A 20 -8.94 -3.93 104.36
C LEU A 20 -9.12 -3.47 102.90
N LEU A 21 -10.36 -3.22 102.46
CA LEU A 21 -10.64 -2.62 101.15
C LEU A 21 -10.31 -1.11 101.13
N ARG A 22 -10.65 -0.34 102.17
CA ARG A 22 -10.36 1.12 102.18
C ARG A 22 -8.90 1.51 102.45
N SER A 23 -8.03 0.58 102.87
CA SER A 23 -6.65 0.93 103.26
C SER A 23 -5.60 0.67 102.17
N ASN A 24 -5.97 0.21 100.97
CA ASN A 24 -4.98 -0.06 99.91
C ASN A 24 -5.45 0.16 98.46
N GLU A 25 -6.62 0.78 98.25
CA GLU A 25 -7.11 1.10 96.90
C GLU A 25 -6.28 2.18 96.20
N SER A 26 -5.65 3.09 96.95
CA SER A 26 -4.73 4.10 96.41
C SER A 26 -3.44 3.49 95.84
N GLY A 27 -2.95 2.37 96.39
CA GLY A 27 -1.78 1.66 95.86
C GLY A 27 -2.08 0.86 94.58
N ALA A 28 -3.20 0.14 94.56
CA ALA A 28 -3.64 -0.62 93.40
C ALA A 28 -4.04 0.28 92.22
N ALA A 29 -4.71 1.41 92.49
CA ALA A 29 -5.05 2.40 91.48
C ALA A 29 -3.80 3.02 90.83
N LEU A 30 -2.75 3.29 91.62
CA LEU A 30 -1.48 3.81 91.10
C LEU A 30 -0.81 2.80 90.17
N VAL A 31 -0.70 1.54 90.60
CA VAL A 31 -0.07 0.48 89.78
C VAL A 31 -0.86 0.22 88.50
N ALA A 32 -2.20 0.15 88.58
CA ALA A 32 -3.05 0.00 87.41
C ALA A 32 -2.93 1.20 86.44
N SER A 33 -2.85 2.42 86.96
CA SER A 33 -2.67 3.63 86.16
C SER A 33 -1.31 3.64 85.46
N ILE A 34 -0.24 3.20 86.14
CA ILE A 34 1.11 3.09 85.54
C ILE A 34 1.13 2.02 84.45
N LEU A 35 0.55 0.85 84.69
CA LEU A 35 0.48 -0.22 83.68
C LEU A 35 -0.36 0.21 82.47
N PHE A 36 -1.48 0.90 82.70
CA PHE A 36 -2.30 1.46 81.63
C PHE A 36 -1.53 2.52 80.83
N ALA A 37 -0.89 3.48 81.52
CA ALA A 37 -0.07 4.51 80.87
C ALA A 37 1.10 3.92 80.08
N ALA A 38 1.76 2.88 80.61
CA ALA A 38 2.82 2.18 79.90
C ALA A 38 2.29 1.49 78.63
N THR A 39 1.12 0.85 78.71
CA THR A 39 0.50 0.17 77.58
C THR A 39 0.07 1.16 76.49
N VAL A 40 -0.56 2.28 76.88
CA VAL A 40 -0.91 3.37 75.96
C VAL A 40 0.34 3.98 75.32
N SER A 41 1.43 4.14 76.07
CA SER A 41 2.70 4.66 75.53
C SER A 41 3.31 3.72 74.48
N VAL A 42 3.31 2.41 74.74
CA VAL A 42 3.79 1.41 73.77
C VAL A 42 2.91 1.41 72.52
N LEU A 43 1.58 1.43 72.69
CA LEU A 43 0.64 1.50 71.56
C LEU A 43 0.82 2.78 70.74
N ALA A 44 1.08 3.93 71.37
CA ALA A 44 1.33 5.20 70.69
C ALA A 44 2.61 5.15 69.84
N VAL A 45 3.68 4.52 70.33
CA VAL A 45 4.92 4.35 69.56
C VAL A 45 4.71 3.44 68.35
N VAL A 46 4.00 2.31 68.52
CA VAL A 46 3.69 1.40 67.42
C VAL A 46 2.81 2.11 66.37
N ALA A 47 1.78 2.83 66.79
CA ALA A 47 0.92 3.61 65.89
C ALA A 47 1.70 4.66 65.11
N PHE A 48 2.65 5.36 65.74
CA PHE A 48 3.51 6.34 65.07
C PHE A 48 4.45 5.68 64.05
N GLN A 49 5.02 4.52 64.37
CA GLN A 49 5.86 3.76 63.43
C GLN A 49 5.07 3.29 62.21
N TRP A 50 3.85 2.77 62.41
CA TRP A 50 2.97 2.36 61.31
C TRP A 50 2.57 3.55 60.44
N ALA A 51 2.14 4.66 61.06
CA ALA A 51 1.81 5.89 60.33
C ALA A 51 3.00 6.43 59.54
N SER A 52 4.21 6.42 60.10
CA SER A 52 5.43 6.84 59.39
C SER A 52 5.75 5.92 58.20
N GLY A 53 5.55 4.61 58.36
CA GLY A 53 5.69 3.64 57.28
C GLY A 53 4.70 3.87 56.14
N ASP A 54 3.43 4.09 56.49
CA ASP A 54 2.35 4.34 55.52
C ASP A 54 2.56 5.65 54.75
N ILE A 55 3.01 6.72 55.42
CA ILE A 55 3.35 7.99 54.75
C ILE A 55 4.47 7.78 53.72
N LYS A 56 5.54 7.05 54.08
CA LYS A 56 6.65 6.77 53.15
C LYS A 56 6.20 5.89 51.99
N ARG A 57 5.38 4.87 52.24
CA ARG A 57 4.84 3.99 51.20
C ARG A 57 3.92 4.77 50.25
N THR A 58 3.07 5.64 50.79
CA THR A 58 2.18 6.50 50.00
C THR A 58 2.99 7.48 49.16
N GLY A 59 4.03 8.11 49.73
CA GLY A 59 4.92 9.00 48.99
C GLY A 59 5.61 8.29 47.82
N ARG A 60 6.16 7.09 48.06
CA ARG A 60 6.75 6.27 46.97
C ARG A 60 5.74 5.87 45.92
N TYR A 61 4.52 5.51 46.32
CA TYR A 61 3.45 5.16 45.40
C TYR A 61 3.07 6.34 44.49
N VAL A 62 2.99 7.55 45.03
CA VAL A 62 2.77 8.77 44.23
C VAL A 62 3.93 9.01 43.27
N LEU A 63 5.19 8.94 43.73
CA LEU A 63 6.37 9.13 42.88
C LEU A 63 6.44 8.09 41.74
N THR A 64 6.15 6.82 42.01
CA THR A 64 6.10 5.77 40.98
C THR A 64 5.00 6.05 39.96
N ARG A 65 3.82 6.52 40.38
CA ARG A 65 2.74 6.91 39.45
C ARG A 65 3.13 8.13 38.60
N GLU A 66 3.79 9.11 39.19
CA GLU A 66 4.30 10.26 38.44
C GLU A 66 5.36 9.84 37.43
N ALA A 67 6.29 8.96 37.80
CA ALA A 67 7.27 8.37 36.88
C ALA A 67 6.60 7.59 35.75
N PHE A 68 5.52 6.86 36.02
CA PHE A 68 4.73 6.18 34.98
C PHE A 68 4.14 7.17 33.97
N TYR A 69 3.50 8.25 34.41
CA TYR A 69 2.95 9.26 33.49
C TYR A 69 4.04 9.98 32.68
N ILE A 70 5.23 10.16 33.26
CA ILE A 70 6.38 10.71 32.55
C ILE A 70 6.88 9.73 31.48
N ALA A 71 6.90 8.42 31.77
CA ALA A 71 7.23 7.39 30.80
C ALA A 71 6.21 7.35 29.64
N GLU A 72 4.91 7.43 29.97
CA GLU A 72 3.82 7.46 28.98
C GLU A 72 3.93 8.67 28.05
N ALA A 73 4.32 9.83 28.57
CA ALA A 73 4.58 11.01 27.73
C ALA A 73 5.69 10.76 26.70
N GLY A 74 6.77 10.07 27.10
CA GLY A 74 7.83 9.66 26.17
C GLY A 74 7.31 8.72 25.08
N LEU A 75 6.52 7.71 25.45
CA LEU A 75 5.89 6.79 24.49
C LEU A 75 4.99 7.53 23.49
N GLN A 76 4.12 8.42 23.97
CA GLN A 76 3.20 9.19 23.11
C GLN A 76 3.95 10.14 22.18
N LYS A 77 5.01 10.78 22.68
CA LYS A 77 5.86 11.67 21.88
C LYS A 77 6.59 10.88 20.79
N SER A 78 7.09 9.67 21.09
CA SER A 78 7.67 8.80 20.06
C SER A 78 6.66 8.35 19.03
N LEU A 79 5.45 7.93 19.43
CA LEU A 79 4.37 7.60 18.49
C LEU A 79 4.03 8.79 17.58
N ASN A 80 4.12 10.02 18.09
CA ASN A 80 3.93 11.19 17.26
C ASN A 80 5.06 11.34 16.23
N PHE A 81 6.33 11.20 16.62
CA PHE A 81 7.44 11.26 15.65
C PHE A 81 7.45 10.12 14.64
N LEU A 82 6.98 8.93 15.04
CA LEU A 82 6.85 7.79 14.14
C LEU A 82 5.70 7.94 13.13
N ASN A 83 4.78 8.88 13.37
CA ASN A 83 3.63 9.13 12.51
C ASN A 83 3.67 10.50 11.84
N TYR A 84 4.51 11.45 12.28
CA TYR A 84 4.44 12.84 11.82
C TYR A 84 5.84 13.45 11.72
N ASN A 85 6.07 14.19 10.62
CA ASN A 85 7.29 14.97 10.40
C ASN A 85 7.26 16.32 11.18
N SER A 86 8.31 17.13 11.00
CA SER A 86 8.45 18.43 11.67
C SER A 86 7.35 19.45 11.34
N ASP A 87 6.71 19.30 10.19
CA ASP A 87 5.62 20.17 9.73
C ASP A 87 4.24 19.69 10.21
N GLY A 88 4.21 18.56 10.94
CA GLY A 88 2.99 17.94 11.45
C GLY A 88 2.22 17.18 10.38
N GLU A 89 2.84 16.96 9.23
CA GLU A 89 2.32 16.14 8.15
C GLU A 89 2.66 14.68 8.41
N TYR A 90 1.77 13.80 7.96
CA TYR A 90 1.94 12.36 8.05
C TYR A 90 2.82 11.94 6.85
N PRO A 91 4.09 11.52 7.04
CA PRO A 91 5.05 11.50 5.93
C PRO A 91 5.13 10.17 5.16
N GLY A 92 4.30 9.18 5.51
CA GLY A 92 4.56 7.80 5.07
C GLY A 92 5.88 7.28 5.65
N ASP A 93 6.16 5.99 5.51
CA ASP A 93 7.53 5.52 5.68
C ASP A 93 8.32 5.79 4.38
N ALA A 94 9.30 6.69 4.44
CA ALA A 94 10.17 7.04 3.32
C ALA A 94 11.22 5.97 2.99
N GLY A 95 11.31 4.89 3.79
CA GLY A 95 11.91 3.63 3.37
C GLY A 95 12.65 2.81 4.43
N GLN A 96 12.57 1.49 4.23
CA GLN A 96 13.06 0.37 5.07
C GLN A 96 12.18 0.00 6.28
N GLY A 97 10.98 0.56 6.42
CA GLY A 97 10.08 0.26 7.51
C GLY A 97 10.72 0.61 8.84
N PHE A 98 10.55 -0.28 9.83
CA PHE A 98 11.21 -0.08 11.10
C PHE A 98 12.71 -0.35 11.11
N THR A 99 13.33 -0.82 10.02
CA THR A 99 14.78 -0.98 9.95
C THR A 99 15.50 0.37 10.12
N GLU A 100 15.03 1.44 9.46
CA GLU A 100 15.61 2.78 9.65
C GLU A 100 15.36 3.28 11.07
N VAL A 101 14.16 3.05 11.61
CA VAL A 101 13.79 3.42 12.98
C VAL A 101 14.74 2.81 14.01
N LEU A 102 15.17 1.56 13.83
CA LEU A 102 16.14 0.91 14.70
C LEU A 102 17.52 1.60 14.69
N GLY A 103 17.90 2.21 13.57
CA GLY A 103 19.22 2.82 13.36
C GLY A 103 19.33 4.27 13.85
N THR A 104 18.38 5.13 13.48
CA THR A 104 18.55 6.60 13.56
C THR A 104 17.49 7.32 14.40
N PHE A 105 16.33 6.73 14.64
CA PHE A 105 15.17 7.40 15.25
C PHE A 105 15.51 8.14 16.57
N VAL A 106 16.20 7.46 17.49
CA VAL A 106 16.54 8.05 18.80
C VAL A 106 17.63 9.11 18.67
N SER A 107 18.61 8.94 17.78
CA SER A 107 19.66 9.94 17.59
C SER A 107 19.12 11.22 16.96
N ASP A 108 18.22 11.07 15.98
CA ASP A 108 17.64 12.20 15.23
C ASP A 108 16.73 13.05 16.12
N HIS A 109 16.05 12.40 17.07
CA HIS A 109 15.16 13.06 18.04
C HIS A 109 15.77 13.15 19.45
N SER A 110 17.10 13.03 19.57
CA SER A 110 17.78 12.93 20.87
C SER A 110 17.47 14.10 21.82
N SER A 111 17.31 15.32 21.28
CA SER A 111 16.95 16.50 22.09
C SER A 111 15.56 16.42 22.75
N GLU A 112 14.68 15.54 22.26
CA GLU A 112 13.30 15.35 22.73
C GLU A 112 13.04 13.95 23.28
N LEU A 113 13.93 12.98 23.04
CA LEU A 113 13.78 11.58 23.46
C LEU A 113 14.82 11.12 24.49
N GLU A 114 15.93 11.84 24.68
CA GLU A 114 16.97 11.49 25.65
C GLU A 114 16.97 12.43 26.86
N SER A 115 16.60 11.91 28.04
CA SER A 115 16.55 12.67 29.29
C SER A 115 15.70 13.96 29.22
N PHE A 116 14.66 13.95 28.39
CA PHE A 116 13.80 15.11 28.17
C PHE A 116 13.00 15.45 29.44
N SER A 117 12.90 16.73 29.79
CA SER A 117 12.21 17.16 31.01
C SER A 117 10.71 17.32 30.81
N PHE A 118 9.93 16.57 31.58
CA PHE A 118 8.47 16.63 31.57
C PHE A 118 7.90 16.36 32.96
N GLY A 119 6.81 17.04 33.34
CA GLY A 119 6.12 16.79 34.63
C GLY A 119 7.01 16.96 35.88
N GLY A 120 8.10 17.74 35.78
CA GLY A 120 9.10 17.89 36.84
C GLY A 120 9.94 16.63 37.10
N GLY A 121 10.08 15.76 36.11
CA GLY A 121 11.06 14.68 36.04
C GLY A 121 11.66 14.61 34.63
N THR A 122 12.13 13.44 34.22
CA THR A 122 12.67 13.20 32.86
C THR A 122 12.20 11.88 32.28
N TYR A 123 12.12 11.77 30.97
CA TYR A 123 12.01 10.46 30.30
C TYR A 123 13.17 10.23 29.32
N THR A 124 13.45 8.95 29.06
CA THR A 124 14.37 8.49 28.02
C THR A 124 13.70 7.38 27.23
N VAL A 125 13.78 7.45 25.89
CA VAL A 125 13.24 6.42 24.99
C VAL A 125 14.37 5.63 24.34
N SER A 126 14.14 4.33 24.12
CA SER A 126 14.96 3.49 23.25
C SER A 126 14.08 2.56 22.42
N VAL A 127 14.51 2.24 21.20
CA VAL A 127 13.87 1.26 20.32
C VAL A 127 14.74 0.01 20.20
N ALA A 128 14.12 -1.13 19.91
CA ALA A 128 14.79 -2.39 19.67
C ALA A 128 13.91 -3.28 18.78
N ASP A 129 14.54 -4.16 18.03
CA ASP A 129 13.85 -5.19 17.25
C ASP A 129 13.09 -6.18 18.18
N ASN A 130 12.02 -6.80 17.68
CA ASN A 130 11.14 -7.69 18.43
C ASN A 130 11.61 -9.16 18.48
N ASP A 131 12.74 -9.52 17.84
CA ASP A 131 13.24 -10.89 17.66
C ASP A 131 12.20 -11.78 16.95
N ASP A 132 12.03 -11.55 15.66
CA ASP A 132 11.11 -12.25 14.75
C ASP A 132 11.60 -13.67 14.34
N ASN A 133 12.68 -14.13 14.97
CA ASN A 133 13.45 -15.36 14.70
C ASN A 133 14.28 -15.37 13.41
N ASP A 134 14.59 -14.23 12.80
CA ASP A 134 15.57 -14.16 11.72
C ASP A 134 17.04 -14.16 12.21
N GLY A 135 17.24 -13.78 13.48
CA GLY A 135 18.54 -13.73 14.15
C GLY A 135 19.36 -12.46 13.90
N ASP A 136 18.79 -11.45 13.22
CA ASP A 136 19.30 -10.10 13.09
C ASP A 136 18.54 -9.17 14.05
N LEU A 137 19.26 -8.29 14.76
CA LEU A 137 18.63 -7.32 15.68
C LEU A 137 18.75 -5.87 15.16
N THR A 138 19.22 -5.73 13.92
CA THR A 138 19.50 -4.44 13.26
C THR A 138 18.65 -4.22 12.01
N VAL A 139 18.00 -5.26 11.51
CA VAL A 139 17.06 -5.22 10.40
C VAL A 139 15.73 -5.75 10.91
N ASP A 140 14.66 -5.03 10.63
CA ASP A 140 13.29 -5.44 10.95
C ASP A 140 12.65 -6.00 9.66
N VAL A 141 12.07 -7.19 9.75
CA VAL A 141 11.47 -7.89 8.59
C VAL A 141 9.93 -7.97 8.70
N ASP A 142 9.36 -7.79 9.89
CA ASP A 142 7.93 -7.96 10.15
C ASP A 142 7.17 -6.65 10.48
N ASN A 143 7.84 -5.50 10.33
CA ASN A 143 7.34 -4.15 10.64
C ASN A 143 6.90 -3.99 12.10
N THR A 144 7.55 -4.67 13.04
CA THR A 144 7.18 -4.66 14.46
C THR A 144 8.38 -4.44 15.39
N ILE A 145 8.39 -3.32 16.11
CA ILE A 145 9.46 -3.00 17.07
C ILE A 145 9.01 -2.96 18.53
N LEU A 146 9.99 -3.03 19.43
CA LEU A 146 9.86 -2.78 20.85
C LEU A 146 10.34 -1.36 21.20
N LEU A 147 9.42 -0.52 21.65
CA LEU A 147 9.74 0.81 22.18
C LEU A 147 9.74 0.81 23.71
N ASN A 148 10.85 1.18 24.32
CA ASN A 148 10.98 1.32 25.77
C ASN A 148 11.04 2.80 26.16
N ALA A 149 10.07 3.28 26.94
CA ALA A 149 10.07 4.62 27.51
C ALA A 149 10.29 4.54 29.02
N THR A 150 11.36 5.15 29.52
CA THR A 150 11.71 5.15 30.94
C THR A 150 11.50 6.54 31.53
N GLY A 151 10.48 6.69 32.38
CA GLY A 151 10.21 7.91 33.12
C GLY A 151 10.86 7.88 34.49
N THR A 152 11.46 9.00 34.90
CA THR A 152 12.16 9.18 36.17
C THR A 152 11.63 10.39 36.91
N LYS A 153 11.23 10.19 38.17
CA LYS A 153 10.83 11.21 39.12
C LYS A 153 11.63 11.06 40.41
N ASP A 154 12.48 12.04 40.69
CA ASP A 154 13.44 11.99 41.80
C ASP A 154 14.27 10.68 41.80
N SER A 155 14.05 9.79 42.77
CA SER A 155 14.74 8.51 42.89
C SER A 155 13.92 7.31 42.36
N SER A 156 12.75 7.56 41.80
CA SER A 156 11.84 6.54 41.29
C SER A 156 11.85 6.54 39.76
N SER A 157 11.99 5.36 39.15
CA SER A 157 11.92 5.18 37.71
C SER A 157 10.92 4.08 37.35
N VAL A 158 10.26 4.23 36.22
CA VAL A 158 9.33 3.26 35.63
C VAL A 158 9.62 3.15 34.14
N THR A 159 9.70 1.94 33.62
CA THR A 159 9.87 1.68 32.18
C THR A 159 8.59 1.05 31.62
N ILE A 160 8.04 1.66 30.57
CA ILE A 160 6.97 1.09 29.76
C ILE A 160 7.63 0.51 28.51
N GLN A 161 7.42 -0.78 28.26
CA GLN A 161 7.77 -1.43 27.00
C GLN A 161 6.50 -1.58 26.16
N ALA A 162 6.48 -0.95 25.00
CA ALA A 162 5.42 -1.01 23.99
C ALA A 162 5.88 -1.88 22.82
N ILE A 163 4.94 -2.63 22.25
CA ILE A 163 5.09 -3.30 20.96
C ILE A 163 4.36 -2.45 19.93
N LEU A 164 5.09 -1.94 18.95
CA LEU A 164 4.59 -1.09 17.89
C LEU A 164 4.59 -1.86 16.58
N LEU A 165 3.56 -1.69 15.77
CA LEU A 165 3.44 -2.25 14.43
C LEU A 165 3.20 -1.11 13.46
N HIS A 166 4.02 -1.02 12.42
CA HIS A 166 3.66 -0.25 11.24
C HIS A 166 2.74 -1.14 10.39
N GLY A 167 1.50 -0.72 10.20
CA GLY A 167 0.50 -1.60 9.65
C GLY A 167 0.81 -1.98 8.21
N ILE A 168 0.49 -3.21 7.81
CA ILE A 168 0.50 -3.59 6.40
C ILE A 168 -0.92 -3.46 5.87
N PHE A 169 -1.16 -2.58 4.90
CA PHE A 169 -2.47 -2.53 4.25
C PHE A 169 -2.63 -3.72 3.32
N GLY A 170 -3.68 -4.49 3.55
CA GLY A 170 -4.23 -5.41 2.57
C GLY A 170 -5.67 -5.01 2.37
N ALA A 171 -6.03 -4.63 1.15
CA ALA A 171 -7.42 -4.37 0.83
C ALA A 171 -8.26 -5.62 1.17
N LYS A 172 -9.48 -5.42 1.68
CA LYS A 172 -10.40 -6.56 1.88
C LYS A 172 -11.11 -6.96 0.59
N HIS A 173 -11.17 -6.03 -0.35
CA HIS A 173 -11.88 -6.13 -1.61
C HIS A 173 -10.91 -5.87 -2.76
N ALA A 174 -11.19 -6.47 -3.92
CA ALA A 174 -10.38 -6.30 -5.12
C ALA A 174 -10.52 -4.89 -5.70
N ILE A 175 -11.69 -4.28 -5.56
CA ILE A 175 -11.95 -2.89 -5.96
C ILE A 175 -12.65 -2.22 -4.78
N THR A 176 -12.07 -1.13 -4.28
CA THR A 176 -12.64 -0.34 -3.19
C THR A 176 -12.63 1.14 -3.52
N THR A 177 -13.72 1.84 -3.24
CA THR A 177 -13.84 3.29 -3.50
C THR A 177 -14.40 4.00 -2.27
N GLU A 178 -13.93 5.21 -1.98
CA GLU A 178 -14.49 6.02 -0.88
C GLU A 178 -15.87 6.59 -1.24
N ASP A 179 -16.05 7.02 -2.50
CA ASP A 179 -17.29 7.61 -3.01
C ASP A 179 -18.07 6.64 -3.92
N ASP A 180 -19.15 7.14 -4.52
CA ASP A 180 -20.06 6.39 -5.39
C ASP A 180 -19.30 5.67 -6.51
N LEU A 181 -19.65 4.41 -6.74
CA LEU A 181 -19.07 3.57 -7.81
C LEU A 181 -20.13 3.16 -8.82
N GLN A 182 -19.88 3.48 -10.09
CA GLN A 182 -20.72 3.03 -11.20
C GLN A 182 -20.15 1.78 -11.87
N ILE A 183 -20.91 0.69 -11.89
CA ILE A 183 -20.58 -0.54 -12.62
C ILE A 183 -21.37 -0.57 -13.93
N ASN A 184 -20.66 -0.33 -15.04
CA ASN A 184 -21.21 -0.31 -16.40
C ASN A 184 -20.71 -1.51 -17.21
N GLY A 185 -21.38 -2.66 -17.13
CA GLY A 185 -20.99 -3.84 -17.89
C GLY A 185 -20.96 -5.06 -16.99
N ASN A 186 -19.99 -5.95 -17.20
CA ASN A 186 -19.88 -7.18 -16.42
C ASN A 186 -18.40 -7.46 -16.11
N PRO A 187 -17.76 -6.62 -15.27
CA PRO A 187 -16.40 -6.88 -14.82
C PRO A 187 -16.29 -8.25 -14.15
N ASN A 188 -15.19 -8.94 -14.41
CA ASN A 188 -14.91 -10.27 -13.90
C ASN A 188 -13.95 -10.16 -12.70
N VAL A 189 -14.47 -10.27 -11.48
CA VAL A 189 -13.71 -10.11 -10.24
C VAL A 189 -13.65 -11.44 -9.49
N GLN A 190 -12.46 -12.01 -9.41
CA GLN A 190 -12.19 -13.36 -8.90
C GLN A 190 -11.14 -13.33 -7.78
N GLY A 191 -10.94 -14.48 -7.14
CA GLY A 191 -9.97 -14.71 -6.09
C GLY A 191 -10.59 -14.76 -4.69
N THR A 192 -9.77 -15.16 -3.71
CA THR A 192 -10.20 -15.31 -2.31
C THR A 192 -10.66 -14.00 -1.67
N SER A 193 -10.25 -12.87 -2.24
CA SER A 193 -10.68 -11.51 -1.87
C SER A 193 -11.32 -10.76 -3.06
N GLY A 194 -11.81 -11.51 -4.06
CA GLY A 194 -12.45 -11.02 -5.28
C GLY A 194 -13.85 -10.45 -5.06
N SER A 195 -13.95 -9.37 -4.28
CA SER A 195 -15.19 -8.59 -4.04
C SER A 195 -15.02 -7.15 -4.48
N ILE A 196 -16.16 -6.45 -4.61
CA ILE A 196 -16.22 -5.01 -4.87
C ILE A 196 -16.88 -4.32 -3.67
N HIS A 197 -16.33 -3.18 -3.24
CA HIS A 197 -16.89 -2.35 -2.18
C HIS A 197 -16.87 -0.85 -2.52
N SER A 198 -17.91 -0.14 -2.09
CA SER A 198 -17.91 1.33 -2.01
C SER A 198 -18.33 1.76 -0.61
N ASN A 199 -17.64 2.76 -0.08
CA ASN A 199 -18.00 3.45 1.15
C ASN A 199 -19.19 4.42 0.98
N SER A 200 -19.75 4.51 -0.23
CA SER A 200 -20.97 5.24 -0.59
C SER A 200 -21.93 4.32 -1.36
N ASP A 201 -22.55 4.79 -2.45
CA ASP A 201 -23.52 4.02 -3.24
C ASP A 201 -22.84 3.23 -4.39
N ILE A 202 -23.45 2.13 -4.81
CA ILE A 202 -23.07 1.41 -6.05
C ILE A 202 -24.24 1.39 -7.02
N THR A 203 -24.06 1.98 -8.20
CA THR A 203 -25.05 1.91 -9.29
C THR A 203 -24.62 0.87 -10.32
N GLY A 204 -25.54 0.03 -10.77
CA GLY A 204 -25.25 -1.09 -11.66
C GLY A 204 -24.78 -2.33 -10.90
N ASN A 205 -24.55 -3.42 -11.64
CA ASN A 205 -24.16 -4.71 -11.07
C ASN A 205 -23.27 -5.52 -12.03
N SER A 206 -22.60 -6.53 -11.47
CA SER A 206 -21.93 -7.60 -12.22
C SER A 206 -22.37 -8.93 -11.64
N ASN A 207 -22.56 -9.94 -12.51
CA ASN A 207 -22.85 -11.30 -12.06
C ASN A 207 -21.58 -12.12 -11.82
N ASP A 208 -20.42 -11.59 -12.20
CA ASP A 208 -19.13 -12.30 -12.18
C ASP A 208 -18.19 -11.73 -11.11
N VAL A 209 -18.72 -11.51 -9.91
CA VAL A 209 -17.95 -11.10 -8.72
C VAL A 209 -17.99 -12.22 -7.68
N GLU A 210 -16.88 -12.94 -7.52
CA GLU A 210 -16.80 -14.22 -6.80
C GLU A 210 -17.21 -14.10 -5.32
N GLN A 211 -16.76 -13.04 -4.65
CA GLN A 211 -17.09 -12.78 -3.24
C GLN A 211 -18.24 -11.76 -3.07
N GLY A 212 -18.87 -11.36 -4.17
CA GLY A 212 -20.00 -10.43 -4.21
C GLY A 212 -19.64 -8.95 -4.10
N THR A 213 -20.67 -8.12 -4.17
CA THR A 213 -20.59 -6.66 -4.15
C THR A 213 -21.25 -6.11 -2.89
N THR A 214 -20.65 -5.11 -2.26
CA THR A 214 -21.15 -4.50 -1.03
C THR A 214 -21.06 -2.97 -1.10
N ALA A 215 -21.99 -2.27 -0.47
CA ALA A 215 -21.98 -0.81 -0.39
C ALA A 215 -22.33 -0.37 1.03
N ALA A 216 -21.67 0.66 1.55
CA ALA A 216 -22.07 1.27 2.81
C ALA A 216 -23.38 2.08 2.67
N GLY A 217 -23.62 2.61 1.47
CA GLY A 217 -24.87 3.21 1.06
C GLY A 217 -25.85 2.21 0.43
N VAL A 218 -26.44 2.62 -0.69
CA VAL A 218 -27.44 1.90 -1.48
C VAL A 218 -26.79 1.22 -2.67
N CYS A 219 -27.29 0.07 -3.09
CA CYS A 219 -26.76 -0.59 -4.29
C CYS A 219 -27.73 -1.49 -5.04
N ASP A 220 -27.53 -1.58 -6.35
CA ASP A 220 -28.36 -2.43 -7.21
C ASP A 220 -28.11 -3.93 -6.96
N SER A 221 -29.20 -4.70 -6.84
CA SER A 221 -29.13 -6.15 -6.63
C SER A 221 -28.44 -6.86 -7.81
N PRO A 222 -27.60 -7.90 -7.59
CA PRO A 222 -27.23 -8.49 -6.31
C PRO A 222 -26.08 -7.75 -5.62
N CYS A 223 -26.39 -7.07 -4.52
CA CYS A 223 -25.41 -6.37 -3.68
C CYS A 223 -25.92 -6.32 -2.23
N VAL A 224 -25.00 -6.24 -1.26
CA VAL A 224 -25.32 -6.05 0.15
C VAL A 224 -25.21 -4.57 0.51
N GLU A 225 -26.35 -3.94 0.75
CA GLU A 225 -26.46 -2.55 1.23
C GLU A 225 -26.16 -2.42 2.73
N GLY A 226 -25.74 -1.22 3.14
CA GLY A 226 -25.50 -0.90 4.55
C GLY A 226 -24.32 -1.64 5.18
N ALA A 227 -23.34 -2.07 4.37
CA ALA A 227 -22.09 -2.64 4.84
C ALA A 227 -21.30 -1.61 5.69
N ALA A 228 -20.37 -2.10 6.52
CA ALA A 228 -19.48 -1.20 7.23
C ALA A 228 -18.55 -0.50 6.23
N LYS A 229 -18.30 0.80 6.45
CA LYS A 229 -17.26 1.51 5.70
C LYS A 229 -15.89 0.90 5.99
N GLU A 230 -15.09 0.78 4.96
CA GLU A 230 -13.67 0.45 5.02
C GLU A 230 -12.83 1.71 5.22
N VAL A 231 -11.65 1.57 5.83
CA VAL A 231 -10.70 2.69 5.91
C VAL A 231 -9.78 2.57 4.70
N LEU A 232 -9.86 3.54 3.80
CA LEU A 232 -8.97 3.63 2.66
C LEU A 232 -7.76 4.52 2.97
N PRO A 233 -6.55 4.07 2.59
CA PRO A 233 -5.36 4.86 2.78
C PRO A 233 -5.17 5.85 1.65
N VAL A 234 -4.36 6.87 1.90
CA VAL A 234 -4.01 7.88 0.93
C VAL A 234 -2.56 7.66 0.57
N ALA A 235 -2.29 7.27 -0.67
CA ALA A 235 -0.92 7.25 -1.16
C ALA A 235 -0.52 8.66 -1.57
N GLU A 236 0.54 9.19 -0.99
CA GLU A 236 1.17 10.42 -1.48
C GLU A 236 2.26 10.03 -2.49
N PRO A 237 2.13 10.40 -3.79
CA PRO A 237 3.09 10.01 -4.82
C PRO A 237 4.55 10.36 -4.46
N ALA A 238 4.76 11.50 -3.79
CA ALA A 238 6.07 11.99 -3.39
C ALA A 238 6.85 11.02 -2.49
N ASP A 239 6.15 10.21 -1.68
CA ASP A 239 6.76 9.23 -0.78
C ASP A 239 7.52 8.14 -1.55
N PHE A 240 7.21 7.97 -2.84
CA PHE A 240 7.83 6.97 -3.69
C PHE A 240 8.95 7.52 -4.60
N LYS A 241 9.21 8.83 -4.58
CA LYS A 241 10.21 9.47 -5.48
C LYS A 241 11.61 8.85 -5.31
N THR A 242 11.99 8.49 -4.09
CA THR A 242 13.31 7.91 -3.76
C THR A 242 13.55 6.55 -4.40
N TYR A 243 12.49 5.83 -4.79
CA TYR A 243 12.58 4.52 -5.46
C TYR A 243 12.56 4.63 -6.99
N ALA A 244 12.32 5.82 -7.54
CA ALA A 244 12.20 6.01 -8.97
C ALA A 244 13.55 5.82 -9.68
N ASN A 245 13.55 5.10 -10.80
CA ASN A 245 14.68 5.07 -11.72
C ASN A 245 14.78 6.39 -12.48
N PHE A 246 13.62 6.95 -12.83
CA PHE A 246 13.50 8.14 -13.64
C PHE A 246 12.45 9.08 -13.03
N VAL A 247 12.83 10.34 -12.87
CA VAL A 247 11.99 11.44 -12.42
C VAL A 247 11.68 12.32 -13.62
N LEU A 248 10.41 12.36 -13.99
CA LEU A 248 9.84 13.15 -15.07
C LEU A 248 9.42 14.51 -14.49
N THR A 249 10.29 15.52 -14.63
CA THR A 249 10.10 16.81 -13.96
C THR A 249 9.01 17.65 -14.62
N SER A 250 8.43 18.55 -13.85
CA SER A 250 7.49 19.59 -14.29
C SER A 250 8.11 20.59 -15.27
N GLU A 251 9.45 20.67 -15.32
CA GLU A 251 10.22 21.52 -16.24
C GLU A 251 10.51 20.84 -17.59
N GLY A 252 10.01 19.62 -17.81
CA GLY A 252 10.18 18.88 -19.05
C GLY A 252 11.56 18.23 -19.23
N THR A 253 12.25 17.92 -18.13
CA THR A 253 13.50 17.15 -18.13
C THR A 253 13.34 15.82 -17.43
N ILE A 254 14.22 14.86 -17.73
CA ILE A 254 14.28 13.58 -17.01
C ILE A 254 15.54 13.54 -16.15
N THR A 255 15.38 13.28 -14.86
CA THR A 255 16.47 13.12 -13.89
C THR A 255 16.39 11.74 -13.22
N ASP A 256 17.37 11.42 -12.38
CA ASP A 256 17.26 10.34 -11.40
C ASP A 256 16.63 10.88 -10.10
N ALA A 257 16.50 10.00 -9.09
CA ALA A 257 15.96 10.34 -7.77
C ALA A 257 16.80 11.37 -6.98
N ASP A 258 18.08 11.53 -7.32
CA ASP A 258 19.00 12.52 -6.73
C ASP A 258 19.00 13.86 -7.52
N ASP A 259 17.99 14.05 -8.37
CA ASP A 259 17.81 15.20 -9.27
C ASP A 259 18.99 15.42 -10.26
N SER A 260 19.75 14.37 -10.57
CA SER A 260 20.81 14.41 -11.58
C SER A 260 20.28 14.11 -12.97
N ALA A 261 20.70 14.88 -13.97
CA ALA A 261 20.25 14.68 -15.34
C ALA A 261 20.67 13.31 -15.89
N VAL A 262 19.72 12.62 -16.55
CA VAL A 262 19.92 11.31 -17.16
C VAL A 262 20.15 11.47 -18.67
N ASP A 263 21.02 10.64 -19.26
CA ASP A 263 21.18 10.58 -20.71
C ASP A 263 19.97 9.86 -21.35
N ILE A 264 19.16 10.62 -22.08
CA ILE A 264 17.89 10.17 -22.66
C ILE A 264 18.10 9.01 -23.63
N SER A 265 19.07 9.13 -24.54
CA SER A 265 19.27 8.13 -25.59
C SER A 265 19.98 6.88 -25.06
N GLU A 266 20.92 7.02 -24.12
CA GLU A 266 21.54 5.87 -23.46
C GLU A 266 20.52 5.05 -22.67
N ASN A 267 19.53 5.72 -22.07
CA ASN A 267 18.46 5.09 -21.30
C ASN A 267 17.20 4.78 -22.13
N LYS A 268 17.23 4.95 -23.46
CA LYS A 268 16.10 4.67 -24.37
C LYS A 268 14.79 5.38 -23.95
N LEU A 269 14.91 6.64 -23.56
CA LEU A 269 13.81 7.48 -23.10
C LEU A 269 13.33 8.46 -24.18
N ASP A 270 13.81 8.34 -25.43
CA ASP A 270 13.55 9.31 -26.50
C ASP A 270 12.05 9.48 -26.86
N ASN A 271 11.23 8.49 -26.51
CA ASN A 271 9.77 8.49 -26.75
C ASN A 271 8.95 9.15 -25.63
N TRP A 272 9.59 9.56 -24.54
CA TRP A 272 8.97 10.41 -23.52
C TRP A 272 9.01 11.87 -23.98
N SER A 273 7.86 12.54 -23.91
CA SER A 273 7.75 13.95 -24.29
C SER A 273 6.90 14.73 -23.30
N TYR A 274 7.42 15.85 -22.80
CA TYR A 274 6.64 16.78 -22.01
C TYR A 274 5.75 17.63 -22.92
N THR A 275 4.46 17.68 -22.60
CA THR A 275 3.42 18.33 -23.39
C THR A 275 2.65 19.30 -22.53
N ASP A 276 2.44 20.52 -23.03
CA ASP A 276 1.51 21.49 -22.46
C ASP A 276 0.59 22.01 -23.59
N THR A 277 -0.64 21.52 -23.62
CA THR A 277 -1.64 21.83 -24.66
C THR A 277 -2.81 22.67 -24.14
N GLY A 278 -2.81 23.03 -22.86
CA GLY A 278 -3.94 23.65 -22.16
C GLY A 278 -5.12 22.71 -21.88
N SER A 279 -5.24 21.58 -22.59
CA SER A 279 -6.18 20.48 -22.26
C SER A 279 -5.50 19.32 -21.52
N PHE A 280 -4.18 19.30 -21.52
CA PHE A 280 -3.34 18.33 -20.83
C PHE A 280 -1.96 18.98 -20.66
N THR A 281 -1.43 18.87 -19.45
CA THR A 281 -0.08 19.29 -19.10
C THR A 281 0.57 18.10 -18.40
N GLY A 282 1.68 17.60 -18.94
CA GLY A 282 2.33 16.42 -18.39
C GLY A 282 3.15 15.63 -19.41
N TRP A 283 3.59 14.46 -19.00
CA TRP A 283 4.45 13.57 -19.80
C TRP A 283 3.64 12.58 -20.62
N VAL A 284 3.99 12.47 -21.90
CA VAL A 284 3.40 11.53 -22.84
C VAL A 284 4.45 10.51 -23.27
N LEU A 285 4.14 9.22 -23.09
CA LEU A 285 4.86 8.13 -23.72
C LEU A 285 4.06 7.59 -24.91
N ASN A 286 4.72 7.51 -26.06
CA ASN A 286 4.18 6.93 -27.28
C ASN A 286 5.24 6.08 -27.97
N GLY A 287 5.00 4.79 -28.12
CA GLY A 287 6.00 3.82 -28.58
C GLY A 287 6.75 3.21 -27.40
N CYS A 288 8.03 2.90 -27.58
CA CYS A 288 8.76 2.07 -26.62
C CYS A 288 9.46 2.87 -25.50
N SER A 289 9.79 2.22 -24.39
CA SER A 289 10.66 2.79 -23.35
C SER A 289 11.63 1.76 -22.75
N ALA A 290 12.48 2.21 -21.81
CA ALA A 290 13.24 1.34 -20.93
C ALA A 290 12.42 0.91 -19.71
N ASP A 291 12.75 -0.27 -19.19
CA ASP A 291 12.18 -0.79 -17.94
C ASP A 291 12.49 0.17 -16.78
N GLY A 292 11.52 0.41 -15.89
CA GLY A 292 11.76 1.24 -14.71
C GLY A 292 10.51 1.60 -13.92
N MET A 293 10.76 2.13 -12.72
CA MET A 293 9.80 2.94 -11.97
C MET A 293 9.96 4.41 -12.38
N PHE A 294 8.87 5.01 -12.84
CA PHE A 294 8.82 6.40 -13.25
C PHE A 294 7.98 7.20 -12.25
N PHE A 295 8.59 8.25 -11.71
CA PHE A 295 7.90 9.25 -10.90
C PHE A 295 7.73 10.52 -11.74
N ALA A 296 6.54 11.10 -11.79
CA ALA A 296 6.28 12.37 -12.47
C ALA A 296 5.72 13.42 -11.51
N GLU A 297 6.29 14.62 -11.59
CA GLU A 297 5.79 15.81 -10.87
C GLU A 297 4.49 16.39 -11.49
N THR A 298 4.03 15.78 -12.60
CA THR A 298 2.84 16.19 -13.35
C THR A 298 2.14 14.94 -13.89
N SER A 299 1.05 15.12 -14.62
CA SER A 299 0.28 14.01 -15.18
C SER A 299 1.09 13.13 -16.14
N ILE A 300 0.80 11.83 -16.18
CA ILE A 300 1.38 10.88 -17.14
C ILE A 300 0.29 10.38 -18.09
N LYS A 301 0.62 10.30 -19.37
CA LYS A 301 -0.25 9.73 -20.40
C LYS A 301 0.45 8.68 -21.26
N LEU A 302 -0.06 7.46 -21.24
CA LEU A 302 0.34 6.41 -22.19
C LEU A 302 -0.59 6.43 -23.41
N THR A 303 0.01 6.57 -24.59
CA THR A 303 -0.70 6.59 -25.88
C THR A 303 -0.12 5.58 -26.86
N GLY A 304 -0.95 5.10 -27.80
CA GLY A 304 -0.49 4.15 -28.81
C GLY A 304 -0.18 2.76 -28.25
N ASN A 305 0.67 2.00 -28.92
CA ASN A 305 1.19 0.75 -28.39
C ASN A 305 2.50 1.08 -27.68
N VAL A 306 2.54 0.78 -26.38
CA VAL A 306 3.73 1.01 -25.54
C VAL A 306 4.33 -0.33 -25.16
N ASP A 307 5.62 -0.49 -25.38
CA ASP A 307 6.35 -1.76 -25.29
C ASP A 307 7.83 -1.51 -24.98
N LYS A 308 8.61 -2.57 -24.73
CA LYS A 308 10.03 -2.41 -24.40
C LYS A 308 10.83 -2.04 -25.65
N CYS A 309 11.73 -1.05 -25.54
CA CYS A 309 12.61 -0.73 -26.66
C CYS A 309 13.57 -1.89 -26.95
N SER A 310 13.56 -2.36 -28.20
CA SER A 310 14.45 -3.44 -28.66
C SER A 310 15.93 -3.09 -28.43
N GLU A 311 16.77 -4.11 -28.25
CA GLU A 311 18.21 -3.92 -28.01
C GLU A 311 18.97 -3.38 -29.23
N ASP A 312 18.36 -3.37 -30.41
CA ASP A 312 19.01 -3.05 -31.69
C ASP A 312 18.62 -1.69 -32.31
N SER A 313 17.89 -0.82 -31.61
CA SER A 313 17.48 0.50 -32.16
C SER A 313 18.51 1.62 -31.97
N ALA A 314 19.80 1.29 -31.88
CA ALA A 314 20.83 2.29 -32.06
C ALA A 314 21.13 2.41 -33.56
N ASP A 315 20.88 3.61 -34.10
CA ASP A 315 21.34 4.09 -35.42
C ASP A 315 20.32 4.00 -36.57
N SER A 316 19.36 4.92 -36.58
CA SER A 316 18.73 5.41 -37.82
C SER A 316 18.78 6.93 -37.96
N SER A 317 19.74 7.59 -37.31
CA SER A 317 20.00 9.01 -37.57
C SER A 317 21.11 9.17 -38.60
N ASP A 318 20.69 9.28 -39.86
CA ASP A 318 21.35 9.94 -40.98
C ASP A 318 22.76 10.49 -40.73
N LYS A 319 23.75 9.77 -41.25
CA LYS A 319 24.97 10.38 -41.80
C LYS A 319 25.23 9.80 -43.19
N ASP A 320 24.45 10.27 -44.15
CA ASP A 320 24.89 10.43 -45.54
C ASP A 320 26.13 11.33 -45.54
N LYS A 321 27.28 10.72 -45.28
CA LYS A 321 28.59 11.23 -45.68
C LYS A 321 28.94 10.52 -46.97
N ASP A 322 28.37 11.04 -48.05
CA ASP A 322 28.90 10.88 -49.39
C ASP A 322 30.40 11.19 -49.35
N LYS A 323 31.18 10.11 -49.41
CA LYS A 323 32.62 10.15 -49.57
C LYS A 323 32.95 9.40 -50.85
N ASP A 324 32.37 9.90 -51.94
CA ASP A 324 32.74 9.46 -53.27
C ASP A 324 34.09 10.06 -53.64
N SER A 325 35.05 9.15 -53.69
CA SER A 325 36.39 9.36 -54.19
C SER A 325 36.37 9.66 -55.69
N ASP A 326 36.92 10.82 -56.04
CA ASP A 326 37.37 11.15 -57.38
C ASP A 326 38.28 10.04 -57.95
N SER A 327 37.86 9.40 -59.05
CA SER A 327 38.80 8.80 -59.99
C SER A 327 38.34 8.98 -61.44
N SER A 328 38.88 10.04 -62.04
CA SER A 328 39.38 10.15 -63.42
C SER A 328 38.58 9.52 -64.58
N ASP A 329 38.02 10.40 -65.40
CA ASP A 329 38.13 10.48 -66.86
C ASP A 329 38.30 9.18 -67.67
N LYS A 330 37.29 8.90 -68.52
CA LYS A 330 37.47 8.86 -69.99
C LYS A 330 36.16 8.67 -70.76
N ASP A 331 35.88 9.69 -71.58
CA ASP A 331 35.48 9.65 -73.00
C ASP A 331 34.16 9.00 -73.47
N LYS A 332 33.33 9.88 -74.09
CA LYS A 332 32.65 9.76 -75.42
C LYS A 332 31.51 8.73 -75.51
N ASP A 333 30.29 9.02 -75.98
CA ASP A 333 29.77 9.82 -77.11
C ASP A 333 28.30 10.21 -76.79
N LYS A 334 27.83 11.44 -77.05
CA LYS A 334 27.17 11.97 -78.27
C LYS A 334 25.80 11.36 -78.66
N ASP A 335 24.92 12.29 -79.06
CA ASP A 335 23.61 12.19 -79.73
C ASP A 335 22.40 12.10 -78.77
N ALA A 336 21.53 13.10 -78.57
CA ALA A 336 20.72 13.95 -79.47
C ALA A 336 19.54 13.22 -80.15
N ASP A 337 18.34 13.34 -79.58
CA ASP A 337 17.04 13.57 -80.26
C ASP A 337 15.95 13.80 -79.20
N SER A 338 15.25 14.95 -79.18
CA SER A 338 13.91 15.19 -79.78
C SER A 338 12.89 14.11 -79.37
N GLY A 339 11.83 14.36 -78.59
CA GLY A 339 10.80 15.38 -78.76
C GLY A 339 9.51 14.68 -79.23
N ASP A 340 8.46 14.67 -78.40
CA ASP A 340 7.00 14.57 -78.72
C ASP A 340 6.28 14.28 -77.38
N LYS A 341 5.35 15.05 -76.82
CA LYS A 341 4.05 15.61 -77.28
C LYS A 341 3.11 14.59 -77.88
N ASP A 342 2.10 14.22 -77.08
CA ASP A 342 0.65 14.13 -77.36
C ASP A 342 0.00 13.74 -76.00
N LYS A 343 -0.95 14.42 -75.36
CA LYS A 343 -2.24 15.05 -75.68
C LYS A 343 -3.32 14.10 -76.18
N ASP A 344 -4.49 14.30 -75.55
CA ASP A 344 -5.85 13.81 -75.84
C ASP A 344 -6.22 12.49 -75.12
N SER A 345 -7.45 12.26 -74.64
CA SER A 345 -8.65 13.04 -74.32
C SER A 345 -9.72 11.99 -73.93
N ASP A 346 -10.76 12.42 -73.21
CA ASP A 346 -12.12 11.82 -73.18
C ASP A 346 -12.30 10.43 -72.52
N SER A 347 -13.44 10.04 -71.94
CA SER A 347 -14.70 10.64 -71.49
C SER A 347 -15.57 9.48 -70.97
N SER A 348 -16.44 9.74 -69.97
CA SER A 348 -17.80 9.15 -69.73
C SER A 348 -17.99 7.60 -69.77
N ASP A 349 -18.63 6.92 -68.82
CA ASP A 349 -20.01 7.04 -68.31
C ASP A 349 -20.15 6.09 -67.09
N LYS A 350 -20.79 6.50 -65.98
CA LYS A 350 -22.17 6.13 -65.57
C LYS A 350 -22.58 4.68 -65.86
N ASP A 351 -22.83 3.92 -64.80
CA ASP A 351 -24.16 3.34 -64.60
C ASP A 351 -24.47 3.13 -63.11
N LYS A 352 -25.69 3.52 -62.76
CA LYS A 352 -26.39 3.19 -61.52
C LYS A 352 -27.06 1.84 -61.76
N ASP A 353 -27.18 1.01 -60.72
CA ASP A 353 -28.46 0.35 -60.46
C ASP A 353 -28.61 0.05 -58.96
N LYS A 354 -29.79 0.45 -58.47
CA LYS A 354 -30.40 0.00 -57.22
C LYS A 354 -31.11 -1.30 -57.56
N ASP A 355 -31.17 -2.24 -56.62
CA ASP A 355 -32.41 -2.94 -56.33
C ASP A 355 -32.42 -3.46 -54.89
N ALA A 356 -33.54 -3.19 -54.23
CA ALA A 356 -33.96 -3.79 -52.98
C ALA A 356 -34.95 -4.89 -53.32
N ASP A 357 -34.83 -6.06 -52.68
CA ASP A 357 -36.02 -6.89 -52.46
C ASP A 357 -35.89 -7.80 -51.24
N SER A 358 -37.05 -8.32 -50.89
CA SER A 358 -37.58 -8.72 -49.59
C SER A 358 -37.83 -10.24 -49.51
N GLY A 359 -38.09 -10.75 -48.30
CA GLY A 359 -38.67 -12.09 -48.04
C GLY A 359 -37.79 -12.96 -47.13
N ASP A 360 -38.06 -13.25 -45.86
CA ASP A 360 -39.22 -13.87 -45.17
C ASP A 360 -39.09 -15.42 -45.04
N LYS A 361 -39.11 -15.90 -43.77
CA LYS A 361 -39.32 -17.28 -43.24
C LYS A 361 -38.22 -18.34 -43.50
N ASP A 362 -37.79 -19.13 -42.52
CA ASP A 362 -38.60 -20.14 -41.82
C ASP A 362 -38.26 -20.35 -40.33
N LYS A 363 -39.32 -20.71 -39.59
CA LYS A 363 -39.29 -21.42 -38.31
C LYS A 363 -39.16 -22.91 -38.61
N ASP A 364 -38.37 -23.64 -37.82
CA ASP A 364 -38.72 -25.02 -37.43
C ASP A 364 -38.18 -25.34 -36.04
N SER A 365 -39.04 -26.06 -35.31
CA SER A 365 -38.91 -26.57 -33.95
C SER A 365 -38.47 -28.04 -33.94
N ASP A 366 -38.25 -28.57 -32.73
CA ASP A 366 -38.13 -29.99 -32.36
C ASP A 366 -36.74 -30.61 -32.56
N SER A 367 -36.22 -31.51 -31.73
CA SER A 367 -36.65 -32.11 -30.47
C SER A 367 -35.42 -32.78 -29.84
N SER A 368 -35.51 -33.06 -28.55
CA SER A 368 -34.72 -34.03 -27.81
C SER A 368 -34.38 -35.30 -28.60
N ASP A 369 -33.15 -35.80 -28.47
CA ASP A 369 -32.95 -37.19 -28.05
C ASP A 369 -31.58 -37.44 -27.43
N LYS A 370 -31.64 -38.27 -26.39
CA LYS A 370 -30.52 -38.86 -25.67
C LYS A 370 -29.93 -39.95 -26.56
N ASP A 371 -28.61 -40.05 -26.62
CA ASP A 371 -27.98 -41.37 -26.65
C ASP A 371 -26.69 -41.35 -25.83
N LYS A 372 -26.73 -42.21 -24.80
CA LYS A 372 -25.56 -42.72 -24.10
C LYS A 372 -25.09 -43.88 -24.95
N ASP A 373 -23.82 -43.92 -25.33
CA ASP A 373 -23.11 -45.18 -25.45
C ASP A 373 -21.69 -45.03 -24.92
N LYS A 374 -21.44 -45.82 -23.88
CA LYS A 374 -20.12 -46.28 -23.48
C LYS A 374 -19.72 -47.30 -24.53
N ASP A 375 -18.48 -47.25 -25.01
CA ASP A 375 -17.70 -48.46 -25.17
C ASP A 375 -16.22 -48.13 -25.01
N ALA A 376 -15.63 -48.83 -24.05
CA ALA A 376 -14.21 -49.01 -23.93
C ALA A 376 -13.81 -50.10 -24.93
N ASP A 377 -12.76 -49.88 -25.71
CA ASP A 377 -11.88 -51.00 -25.99
C ASP A 377 -10.42 -50.60 -26.16
N SER A 378 -9.62 -51.41 -25.48
CA SER A 378 -8.19 -51.56 -25.49
C SER A 378 -7.64 -52.01 -26.84
N GLY A 379 -6.43 -51.60 -27.19
CA GLY A 379 -5.78 -52.12 -28.40
C GLY A 379 -4.41 -51.56 -28.69
N ASP A 380 -3.45 -51.91 -27.84
CA ASP A 380 -2.01 -51.92 -28.16
C ASP A 380 -1.75 -52.64 -29.48
N LYS A 381 -0.87 -52.09 -30.33
CA LYS A 381 -0.04 -52.85 -31.28
C LYS A 381 1.04 -51.99 -31.94
N ASP A 382 2.26 -52.31 -31.56
CA ASP A 382 3.53 -51.99 -32.22
C ASP A 382 3.51 -52.21 -33.74
N LYS A 383 4.31 -51.40 -34.46
CA LYS A 383 5.33 -51.90 -35.41
C LYS A 383 6.12 -50.77 -36.09
N ASP A 384 7.38 -50.68 -35.67
CA ASP A 384 8.62 -50.57 -36.44
C ASP A 384 8.64 -50.11 -37.92
N SER A 385 9.68 -49.30 -38.15
CA SER A 385 10.68 -49.35 -39.22
C SER A 385 10.43 -48.66 -40.56
N ASP A 386 11.32 -47.68 -40.77
CA ASP A 386 12.18 -47.46 -41.92
C ASP A 386 11.64 -46.97 -43.26
N SER A 387 12.25 -45.85 -43.65
CA SER A 387 12.89 -45.59 -44.95
C SER A 387 12.01 -45.60 -46.20
N SER A 388 11.87 -44.44 -46.82
CA SER A 388 12.54 -44.23 -48.11
C SER A 388 12.39 -42.79 -48.61
N ASP A 389 13.53 -42.30 -49.09
CA ASP A 389 13.76 -41.09 -49.84
C ASP A 389 12.73 -40.83 -50.95
N LYS A 390 12.31 -39.57 -51.06
CA LYS A 390 12.04 -38.94 -52.36
C LYS A 390 12.50 -37.50 -52.36
N ASP A 391 13.70 -37.32 -52.92
CA ASP A 391 14.14 -36.09 -53.55
C ASP A 391 13.08 -35.54 -54.50
N LYS A 392 12.88 -34.22 -54.43
CA LYS A 392 12.61 -33.40 -55.61
C LYS A 392 13.01 -31.96 -55.34
N ASP A 393 14.14 -31.62 -55.97
CA ASP A 393 14.63 -30.27 -56.21
C ASP A 393 13.52 -29.31 -56.64
N LYS A 394 13.58 -28.04 -56.22
CA LYS A 394 13.92 -26.93 -57.12
C LYS A 394 13.79 -25.54 -56.48
N ASP A 395 14.87 -24.80 -56.69
CA ASP A 395 14.96 -23.38 -57.01
C ASP A 395 14.58 -22.37 -55.90
N ALA A 396 15.65 -21.89 -55.27
CA ALA A 396 15.72 -20.58 -54.68
C ALA A 396 15.55 -19.51 -55.78
N ASP A 397 14.57 -18.63 -55.61
CA ASP A 397 14.64 -17.28 -56.16
C ASP A 397 13.99 -16.32 -55.16
N SER A 398 14.84 -15.48 -54.58
CA SER A 398 14.52 -14.39 -53.69
C SER A 398 13.97 -13.23 -54.51
N GLY A 399 12.68 -12.96 -54.41
CA GLY A 399 12.03 -11.80 -55.00
C GLY A 399 11.36 -10.95 -53.92
N ASP A 400 11.87 -9.73 -53.79
CA ASP A 400 11.39 -8.61 -52.99
C ASP A 400 9.88 -8.59 -52.76
N LYS A 401 9.51 -8.48 -51.49
CA LYS A 401 8.29 -7.79 -51.09
C LYS A 401 8.69 -6.67 -50.16
N ASP A 402 8.90 -5.49 -50.74
CA ASP A 402 8.76 -4.22 -50.06
C ASP A 402 7.42 -4.22 -49.33
N LYS A 403 7.51 -4.39 -48.01
CA LYS A 403 6.39 -4.27 -47.09
C LYS A 403 6.68 -3.05 -46.23
N ASP A 404 6.55 -1.89 -46.85
CA ASP A 404 6.25 -0.66 -46.13
C ASP A 404 4.82 -0.78 -45.59
N SER A 405 4.69 -1.28 -44.36
CA SER A 405 3.53 -0.98 -43.50
C SER A 405 3.84 -1.40 -42.07
N ASP A 406 4.09 -0.38 -41.24
CA ASP A 406 4.01 -0.32 -39.79
C ASP A 406 4.82 -1.36 -39.01
N SER A 407 5.81 -0.87 -38.26
CA SER A 407 6.54 -1.62 -37.25
C SER A 407 5.56 -2.16 -36.20
N ALA A 408 4.96 -3.31 -36.47
CA ALA A 408 4.44 -4.18 -35.44
C ALA A 408 5.67 -4.74 -34.70
N SER A 409 6.18 -3.95 -33.76
CA SER A 409 7.11 -4.40 -32.75
C SER A 409 6.44 -5.57 -32.04
N SER A 410 6.96 -6.79 -32.22
CA SER A 410 6.71 -7.89 -31.28
C SER A 410 7.63 -7.71 -30.08
N GLY A 411 7.62 -6.49 -29.50
CA GLY A 411 8.48 -6.09 -28.41
C GLY A 411 8.11 -6.84 -27.15
N ASP A 412 9.13 -7.30 -26.44
CA ASP A 412 8.96 -7.81 -25.08
C ASP A 412 8.13 -6.83 -24.25
N ALA A 413 7.42 -7.34 -23.26
CA ALA A 413 6.64 -6.48 -22.38
C ALA A 413 7.55 -5.51 -21.62
N LEU A 414 7.13 -4.24 -21.56
CA LEU A 414 7.81 -3.18 -20.83
C LEU A 414 7.56 -3.35 -19.34
N LYS A 415 8.62 -3.51 -18.54
CA LYS A 415 8.48 -3.57 -17.08
C LYS A 415 8.36 -2.17 -16.52
N LEU A 416 7.17 -1.79 -16.08
CA LEU A 416 6.79 -0.43 -15.76
C LEU A 416 6.04 -0.32 -14.44
N THR A 417 6.43 0.66 -13.62
CA THR A 417 5.60 1.21 -12.54
C THR A 417 5.48 2.71 -12.77
N LEU A 418 4.26 3.25 -12.71
CA LEU A 418 4.02 4.69 -12.87
C LEU A 418 3.51 5.31 -11.58
N ILE A 419 4.12 6.42 -11.20
CA ILE A 419 3.75 7.23 -10.06
C ILE A 419 3.68 8.68 -10.55
N ALA A 420 2.56 9.35 -10.33
CA ALA A 420 2.36 10.73 -10.77
C ALA A 420 1.75 11.57 -9.65
N GLU A 421 2.26 12.78 -9.43
CA GLU A 421 1.66 13.74 -8.49
C GLU A 421 0.27 14.22 -8.93
N GLU A 422 -0.05 14.08 -10.23
CA GLU A 422 -1.35 14.41 -10.81
C GLU A 422 -2.02 13.14 -11.39
N ASP A 423 -2.50 13.19 -12.64
CA ASP A 423 -3.29 12.14 -13.25
C ASP A 423 -2.44 11.05 -13.91
N ILE A 424 -2.96 9.82 -13.96
CA ILE A 424 -2.45 8.76 -14.84
C ILE A 424 -3.52 8.42 -15.87
N ILE A 425 -3.20 8.60 -17.15
CA ILE A 425 -4.12 8.37 -18.27
C ILE A 425 -3.56 7.28 -19.19
N ILE A 426 -4.24 6.15 -19.29
CA ILE A 426 -3.89 5.02 -20.15
C ILE A 426 -4.92 4.92 -21.26
N SER A 427 -4.57 5.38 -22.46
CA SER A 427 -5.49 5.43 -23.61
C SER A 427 -5.09 4.51 -24.78
N GLY A 428 -3.88 3.95 -24.73
CA GLY A 428 -3.30 3.08 -25.74
C GLY A 428 -3.54 1.58 -25.52
N ASN A 429 -2.75 0.72 -26.16
CA ASN A 429 -2.70 -0.71 -25.86
C ASN A 429 -1.29 -1.11 -25.39
N PRO A 430 -0.91 -0.74 -24.15
CA PRO A 430 0.41 -1.03 -23.65
C PRO A 430 0.60 -2.55 -23.40
N ASN A 431 1.75 -3.07 -23.81
CA ASN A 431 2.27 -4.38 -23.45
C ASN A 431 3.23 -4.21 -22.26
N ILE A 432 2.70 -4.24 -21.04
CA ILE A 432 3.45 -3.94 -19.82
C ILE A 432 3.42 -5.09 -18.81
N GLU A 433 4.49 -5.23 -18.05
CA GLU A 433 4.57 -5.98 -16.79
C GLU A 433 4.87 -5.01 -15.65
N ASN A 434 4.61 -5.42 -14.42
CA ASN A 434 5.01 -4.63 -13.28
C ASN A 434 6.54 -4.64 -13.12
N TYR A 435 7.13 -3.48 -12.86
CA TYR A 435 8.56 -3.36 -12.63
C TYR A 435 8.97 -3.95 -11.28
N LYS A 436 10.01 -4.80 -11.30
CA LYS A 436 10.56 -5.47 -10.12
C LYS A 436 12.04 -5.15 -10.02
N ASN A 437 12.46 -4.64 -8.86
CA ASN A 437 13.85 -4.38 -8.53
C ASN A 437 14.14 -5.03 -7.17
N ASP A 438 15.01 -6.04 -7.16
CA ASP A 438 15.37 -6.81 -5.95
C ASP A 438 16.00 -5.95 -4.85
N SER A 439 16.46 -4.74 -5.17
CA SER A 439 16.98 -3.78 -4.19
C SER A 439 15.86 -3.02 -3.45
N HIS A 440 14.62 -3.06 -3.95
CA HIS A 440 13.46 -2.44 -3.32
C HIS A 440 12.74 -3.45 -2.41
N PRO A 441 12.09 -3.00 -1.33
CA PRO A 441 11.15 -3.85 -0.59
C PRO A 441 10.13 -4.50 -1.51
N GLU A 442 9.70 -5.73 -1.20
CA GLU A 442 8.76 -6.53 -2.03
C GLU A 442 7.50 -5.72 -2.37
N GLU A 443 7.14 -4.80 -1.50
CA GLU A 443 5.87 -4.10 -1.55
C GLU A 443 5.91 -2.81 -2.37
N ILE A 444 7.07 -2.15 -2.44
CA ILE A 444 7.34 -1.15 -3.49
C ILE A 444 7.24 -1.83 -4.85
N GLN A 445 7.79 -3.05 -4.96
CA GLN A 445 7.70 -3.81 -6.19
C GLN A 445 6.27 -4.23 -6.53
N ASN A 446 5.31 -4.19 -5.59
CA ASN A 446 3.91 -4.51 -5.84
C ASN A 446 3.10 -3.34 -6.41
N LEU A 447 3.65 -2.11 -6.44
CA LEU A 447 2.99 -0.96 -7.03
C LEU A 447 3.00 -1.05 -8.57
N LEU A 448 1.83 -0.87 -9.18
CA LEU A 448 1.71 -0.72 -10.62
C LEU A 448 1.46 0.74 -11.00
N PHE A 449 0.40 1.34 -10.44
CA PHE A 449 0.02 2.73 -10.68
C PHE A 449 -0.32 3.43 -9.37
N VAL A 450 0.22 4.64 -9.19
CA VAL A 450 -0.11 5.54 -8.09
C VAL A 450 -0.35 6.93 -8.66
N SER A 451 -1.58 7.42 -8.58
CA SER A 451 -1.96 8.77 -9.04
C SER A 451 -2.32 9.66 -7.86
N GLY A 452 -1.76 10.86 -7.84
CA GLY A 452 -2.05 11.91 -6.87
C GLY A 452 -3.36 12.63 -7.13
N LEU A 453 -3.97 12.44 -8.30
CA LEU A 453 -5.32 12.87 -8.63
C LEU A 453 -6.12 11.68 -9.18
N ASP A 454 -6.47 11.70 -10.47
CA ASP A 454 -7.32 10.69 -11.10
C ASP A 454 -6.51 9.60 -11.83
N LEU A 455 -7.14 8.44 -11.99
CA LEU A 455 -6.67 7.40 -12.90
C LEU A 455 -7.73 7.07 -13.95
N ASP A 456 -7.43 7.39 -15.21
CA ASP A 456 -8.26 7.04 -16.36
C ASP A 456 -7.62 5.93 -17.18
N PHE A 457 -8.16 4.72 -17.08
CA PHE A 457 -7.75 3.54 -17.81
C PHE A 457 -8.77 3.19 -18.90
N GLY A 458 -8.59 3.76 -20.10
CA GLY A 458 -9.38 3.44 -21.30
C GLY A 458 -8.71 2.49 -22.28
N GLY A 459 -7.44 2.16 -22.08
CA GLY A 459 -6.63 1.32 -22.96
C GLY A 459 -6.89 -0.19 -22.85
N ASN A 460 -6.18 -1.02 -23.63
CA ASN A 460 -6.24 -2.47 -23.46
C ASN A 460 -4.85 -3.05 -23.18
N LEU A 461 -4.69 -3.78 -22.07
CA LEU A 461 -3.47 -4.54 -21.85
C LEU A 461 -3.47 -5.78 -22.74
N THR A 462 -2.34 -6.05 -23.37
CA THR A 462 -2.16 -7.25 -24.21
C THR A 462 -1.91 -8.51 -23.39
N GLN A 463 -1.65 -8.37 -22.09
CA GLN A 463 -1.32 -9.46 -21.18
C GLN A 463 -1.78 -9.16 -19.75
N SER A 464 -1.76 -10.20 -18.91
CA SER A 464 -2.05 -10.04 -17.48
C SER A 464 -0.89 -9.34 -16.76
N VAL A 465 -1.22 -8.42 -15.87
CA VAL A 465 -0.25 -7.67 -15.05
C VAL A 465 -0.57 -7.87 -13.57
N GLN A 466 0.47 -7.92 -12.72
CA GLN A 466 0.30 -7.98 -11.27
C GLN A 466 0.58 -6.62 -10.65
N GLY A 467 -0.30 -6.11 -9.79
CA GLY A 467 0.09 -4.99 -8.95
C GLY A 467 -1.07 -4.27 -8.28
N VAL A 468 -0.71 -3.27 -7.50
CA VAL A 468 -1.62 -2.38 -6.79
C VAL A 468 -1.84 -1.13 -7.62
N VAL A 469 -3.11 -0.74 -7.77
CA VAL A 469 -3.53 0.47 -8.48
C VAL A 469 -4.18 1.40 -7.47
N ILE A 470 -3.67 2.62 -7.35
CA ILE A 470 -4.14 3.62 -6.40
C ILE A 470 -4.46 4.91 -7.15
N ALA A 471 -5.65 5.45 -6.87
CA ALA A 471 -6.00 6.83 -7.16
C ALA A 471 -6.33 7.56 -5.87
N LYS A 472 -5.75 8.74 -5.70
CA LYS A 472 -6.04 9.62 -4.58
C LYS A 472 -7.44 10.23 -4.70
N GLU A 473 -7.87 10.51 -5.93
CA GLU A 473 -9.24 10.94 -6.26
C GLU A 473 -10.01 9.77 -6.88
N GLN A 474 -10.27 9.82 -8.20
CA GLN A 474 -11.25 8.94 -8.84
C GLN A 474 -10.62 7.98 -9.85
N ILE A 475 -11.33 6.87 -10.11
CA ILE A 475 -10.95 5.89 -11.12
C ILE A 475 -11.96 5.78 -12.26
N SER A 476 -11.48 5.69 -13.49
CA SER A 476 -12.27 5.33 -14.67
C SER A 476 -11.63 4.11 -15.32
N LEU A 477 -12.24 2.94 -15.15
CA LEU A 477 -11.74 1.68 -15.71
C LEU A 477 -12.65 1.26 -16.87
N THR A 478 -12.33 1.71 -18.08
CA THR A 478 -13.16 1.47 -19.29
C THR A 478 -12.52 0.53 -20.30
N GLY A 479 -11.23 0.28 -20.14
CA GLY A 479 -10.42 -0.63 -20.92
C GLY A 479 -10.68 -2.13 -20.69
N SER A 480 -9.95 -2.96 -21.43
CA SER A 480 -9.83 -4.41 -21.15
C SER A 480 -8.48 -4.71 -20.51
N VAL A 481 -8.49 -5.17 -19.27
CA VAL A 481 -7.30 -5.42 -18.45
C VAL A 481 -7.47 -6.73 -17.71
N SER A 482 -6.38 -7.48 -17.55
CA SER A 482 -6.32 -8.62 -16.64
C SER A 482 -5.33 -8.30 -15.52
N LEU A 483 -5.85 -7.87 -14.38
CA LEU A 483 -5.05 -7.44 -13.22
C LEU A 483 -5.05 -8.54 -12.14
N SER A 484 -3.86 -8.93 -11.68
CA SER A 484 -3.68 -9.73 -10.46
C SER A 484 -3.28 -8.82 -9.30
N GLY A 485 -4.25 -8.34 -8.52
CA GLY A 485 -4.00 -7.35 -7.48
C GLY A 485 -5.29 -6.69 -7.00
N TYR A 486 -5.21 -5.44 -6.54
CA TYR A 486 -6.38 -4.69 -6.10
C TYR A 486 -6.27 -3.22 -6.50
N ILE A 487 -7.42 -2.55 -6.44
CA ILE A 487 -7.62 -1.16 -6.84
C ILE A 487 -8.26 -0.41 -5.69
N ILE A 488 -7.72 0.77 -5.35
CA ILE A 488 -8.34 1.71 -4.42
C ILE A 488 -8.48 3.09 -5.06
N ALA A 489 -9.61 3.75 -4.75
CA ALA A 489 -9.85 5.16 -5.05
C ALA A 489 -10.28 5.86 -3.76
N SER A 490 -9.46 6.77 -3.24
CA SER A 490 -9.61 7.29 -1.88
C SER A 490 -10.47 8.56 -1.81
N ASP A 491 -10.77 9.20 -2.95
CA ASP A 491 -11.61 10.40 -3.07
C ASP A 491 -11.31 11.50 -2.03
N VAL A 492 -10.03 11.77 -1.74
CA VAL A 492 -9.66 12.71 -0.67
C VAL A 492 -9.59 14.17 -1.11
N THR A 493 -9.54 14.42 -2.42
CA THR A 493 -9.53 15.74 -3.04
C THR A 493 -10.49 15.75 -4.24
N SER A 494 -10.89 16.93 -4.69
CA SER A 494 -11.72 17.11 -5.90
C SER A 494 -11.10 18.21 -6.77
N SER A 495 -9.83 18.02 -7.08
CA SER A 495 -8.98 18.96 -7.85
C SER A 495 -8.75 18.48 -9.28
N GLY A 496 -8.88 17.18 -9.53
CA GLY A 496 -8.87 16.59 -10.87
C GLY A 496 -10.19 16.85 -11.59
N ASP A 497 -10.09 17.03 -12.92
CA ASP A 497 -11.23 17.10 -13.84
C ASP A 497 -11.17 15.97 -14.89
N THR A 498 -10.21 15.04 -14.75
CA THR A 498 -9.93 14.01 -15.76
C THR A 498 -10.96 12.88 -15.68
N VAL A 499 -11.31 12.47 -14.46
CA VAL A 499 -12.40 11.55 -14.18
C VAL A 499 -13.48 12.29 -13.40
N GLY A 500 -14.74 12.10 -13.78
CA GLY A 500 -15.87 12.81 -13.14
C GLY A 500 -16.62 11.99 -12.08
N SER A 501 -16.41 10.67 -12.05
CA SER A 501 -16.95 9.76 -11.04
C SER A 501 -16.26 8.40 -11.13
N ASN A 502 -16.18 7.66 -10.00
CA ASN A 502 -15.65 6.30 -10.03
C ASN A 502 -16.49 5.40 -10.94
N SER A 503 -15.84 4.74 -11.89
CA SER A 503 -16.54 3.82 -12.78
C SER A 503 -15.68 2.63 -13.17
N VAL A 504 -16.34 1.47 -13.28
CA VAL A 504 -15.77 0.25 -13.82
C VAL A 504 -16.68 -0.23 -14.94
N SER A 505 -16.11 -0.46 -16.11
CA SER A 505 -16.84 -0.85 -17.30
C SER A 505 -16.03 -1.79 -18.20
N GLY A 506 -16.64 -2.23 -19.29
CA GLY A 506 -15.99 -3.12 -20.25
C GLY A 506 -15.81 -4.54 -19.72
N ASN A 507 -14.75 -5.21 -20.18
CA ASN A 507 -14.36 -6.57 -19.79
C ASN A 507 -13.14 -6.52 -18.86
N PHE A 508 -13.19 -5.64 -17.86
CA PHE A 508 -12.13 -5.52 -16.87
C PHE A 508 -12.11 -6.76 -15.98
N GLU A 509 -10.96 -7.44 -15.88
CA GLU A 509 -10.76 -8.62 -15.06
C GLU A 509 -9.81 -8.32 -13.90
N VAL A 510 -10.22 -8.64 -12.67
CA VAL A 510 -9.36 -8.54 -11.48
C VAL A 510 -9.35 -9.87 -10.75
N THR A 511 -8.17 -10.41 -10.48
CA THR A 511 -7.99 -11.55 -9.58
C THR A 511 -7.25 -11.09 -8.32
N TYR A 512 -7.89 -11.17 -7.17
CA TYR A 512 -7.30 -10.74 -5.90
C TYR A 512 -7.21 -11.87 -4.86
N ASN A 513 -5.97 -12.22 -4.51
CA ASN A 513 -5.65 -13.30 -3.56
C ASN A 513 -4.85 -12.80 -2.34
N GLY A 514 -5.12 -11.58 -1.88
CA GLY A 514 -4.53 -11.04 -0.65
C GLY A 514 -3.12 -10.45 -0.79
N LEU A 515 -2.79 -9.89 -1.96
CA LEU A 515 -1.62 -9.01 -2.14
C LEU A 515 -1.64 -7.89 -1.09
N LYS A 516 -0.49 -7.57 -0.50
CA LYS A 516 -0.33 -6.61 0.60
C LYS A 516 0.62 -5.47 0.22
N ASN A 517 0.45 -4.31 0.87
CA ASN A 517 1.29 -3.13 0.71
C ASN A 517 1.41 -2.34 2.04
N PRO A 518 2.59 -2.22 2.68
CA PRO A 518 2.81 -1.49 3.91
C PRO A 518 2.82 0.03 3.71
N PHE A 519 3.12 0.53 2.51
CA PHE A 519 3.12 1.95 2.17
C PHE A 519 1.72 2.58 2.09
N LEU A 520 0.71 1.81 2.48
CA LEU A 520 -0.69 2.18 2.49
C LEU A 520 -1.30 1.98 3.88
N ASN A 521 -0.54 1.64 4.92
CA ASN A 521 -1.06 1.75 6.29
C ASN A 521 -0.06 2.47 7.17
N ASP A 522 -0.17 3.75 6.96
CA ASP A 522 0.57 4.84 7.50
C ASP A 522 0.72 4.89 9.02
N GLN A 523 -0.29 4.46 9.78
CA GLN A 523 -0.17 4.67 11.23
C GLN A 523 0.56 3.55 11.94
N VAL A 524 1.66 3.91 12.59
CA VAL A 524 2.25 3.10 13.65
C VAL A 524 1.23 2.92 14.76
N THR A 525 0.83 1.67 14.96
CA THR A 525 -0.15 1.27 15.97
C THR A 525 0.54 0.68 17.19
N LEU A 526 0.02 1.01 18.38
CA LEU A 526 0.41 0.36 19.62
C LEU A 526 -0.36 -0.96 19.78
N LEU A 527 0.30 -2.10 19.56
CA LEU A 527 -0.33 -3.42 19.71
C LEU A 527 -0.56 -3.79 21.18
N SER A 528 0.46 -3.57 22.01
CA SER A 528 0.40 -3.85 23.43
C SER A 528 1.48 -3.10 24.19
N TRP A 529 1.34 -3.00 25.51
CA TRP A 529 2.39 -2.48 26.38
C TRP A 529 2.41 -3.20 27.73
N LYS A 530 3.56 -3.18 28.39
CA LYS A 530 3.74 -3.65 29.76
C LYS A 530 4.70 -2.75 30.54
N GLU A 531 4.49 -2.66 31.85
CA GLU A 531 5.47 -2.10 32.78
C GLU A 531 6.58 -3.13 33.01
N LYS A 532 7.85 -2.71 32.94
CA LYS A 532 9.04 -3.56 33.07
C LYS A 532 9.69 -3.46 34.45
#